data_AF-A0A392RCN2-F1
#
_entry.id   AF-A0A392RCN2-F1
#
_cell.length_a   1.000
_cell.length_b   1.000
_cell.length_c   1.000
_cell.angle_alpha   90.00
_cell.angle_beta   90.00
_cell.angle_gamma   90.00
#
_symmetry.space_group_name_H-M   'P 1'
#
loop_
_entity.id
_entity.type
_entity.pdbx_description
1 polymer ?
#
loop_
_entity_poly.entity_id
_entity_poly.type
_entity_poly.pdbx_seq_one_letter_code
_entity_poly.pdbx_strand_id
1 'polypeptide(L)' 'SLSSMADQNQKAEIFELNNGTVQLLVTNLGCTITSFSVPGKDGVLSDVVLGLDSVESYQV' A
#
# COMPACT_ATOMS: atom_id res chain seq x y z
N SER A 1 -20.60 -9.38 -24.07
CA SER A 1 -20.88 -9.62 -22.64
C SER A 1 -19.96 -10.71 -22.15
N LEU A 2 -19.19 -10.42 -21.10
CA LEU A 2 -18.56 -11.32 -20.12
C LEU A 2 -17.40 -10.56 -19.46
N SER A 3 -17.77 -9.51 -18.75
CA SER A 3 -17.10 -9.09 -17.52
C SER A 3 -17.19 -10.27 -16.53
N SER A 4 -16.27 -11.22 -16.61
CA SER A 4 -16.33 -12.49 -15.86
C SER A 4 -14.97 -13.17 -16.06
N MET A 5 -14.02 -13.23 -15.15
CA MET A 5 -13.94 -13.04 -13.71
C MET A 5 -12.81 -12.05 -13.42
N ALA A 6 -12.86 -11.31 -12.31
CA ALA A 6 -11.66 -10.70 -11.75
C ALA A 6 -10.55 -11.76 -11.72
N ASP A 7 -9.45 -11.44 -12.41
CA ASP A 7 -8.26 -12.25 -12.56
C ASP A 7 -7.86 -12.80 -11.18
N GLN A 8 -8.20 -14.07 -10.93
CA GLN A 8 -7.96 -14.75 -9.64
C GLN A 8 -6.46 -14.90 -9.36
N ASN A 9 -5.61 -14.44 -10.28
CA ASN A 9 -4.17 -14.47 -10.19
C ASN A 9 -3.52 -13.10 -10.42
N GLN A 10 -4.27 -12.00 -10.23
CA GLN A 10 -3.68 -10.67 -10.31
C GLN A 10 -2.57 -10.57 -9.26
N LYS A 11 -1.32 -10.42 -9.73
CA LYS A 11 -0.16 -10.32 -8.87
C LYS A 11 -0.36 -9.17 -7.88
N ALA A 12 -0.03 -9.42 -6.62
CA ALA A 12 -0.05 -8.37 -5.62
C ALA A 12 1.06 -7.35 -5.94
N GLU A 13 0.68 -6.09 -6.06
CA GLU A 13 1.53 -4.97 -6.43
C GLU A 13 1.39 -3.86 -5.40
N ILE A 14 2.47 -3.08 -5.22
CA ILE A 14 2.50 -1.89 -4.38
C ILE A 14 2.50 -0.67 -5.30
N PHE A 15 1.65 0.29 -4.99
CA PHE A 15 1.54 1.58 -5.65
C PHE A 15 1.99 2.67 -4.66
N GLU A 16 2.89 3.54 -5.11
CA GLU A 16 3.35 4.69 -4.33
C GLU A 16 2.56 5.94 -4.72
N LEU A 17 2.01 6.63 -3.71
CA LEU A 17 1.50 7.99 -3.83
C LEU A 17 2.39 8.92 -3.03
N ASN A 18 2.90 9.97 -3.69
CA ASN A 18 3.78 10.93 -3.06
C ASN A 18 3.41 12.35 -3.54
N ASN A 19 3.22 13.27 -2.60
CA ASN A 19 2.90 14.68 -2.90
C ASN A 19 4.00 15.66 -2.45
N GLY A 20 5.18 15.15 -2.09
CA GLY A 20 6.31 15.90 -1.58
C GLY A 20 6.28 16.17 -0.07
N THR A 21 5.13 16.01 0.60
CA THR A 21 4.99 16.17 2.06
C THR A 21 4.63 14.87 2.76
N VAL A 22 3.88 13.99 2.09
CA VAL A 22 3.53 12.66 2.59
C VAL A 22 3.78 11.61 1.53
N GLN A 23 4.02 10.37 1.96
CA GLN A 23 4.18 9.21 1.10
C GLN A 23 3.28 8.07 1.60
N LEU A 24 2.54 7.44 0.69
CA LEU A 24 1.66 6.30 0.97
C LEU A 24 2.04 5.13 0.05
N LEU A 25 2.16 3.94 0.62
CA LEU A 25 2.26 2.69 -0.11
C LEU A 25 0.96 1.91 0.07
N VAL A 26 0.31 1.58 -1.05
CA VAL A 26 -0.98 0.87 -1.07
C VAL A 26 -0.93 -0.30 -2.03
N THR A 27 -1.58 -1.40 -1.68
CA THR A 27 -1.60 -2.61 -2.51
C THR A 27 -2.90 -2.74 -3.29
N ASN A 28 -2.88 -3.41 -4.44
CA ASN A 28 -4.11 -3.86 -5.11
C ASN A 28 -4.82 -5.03 -4.39
N LEU A 29 -4.25 -5.52 -3.27
CA LEU A 29 -4.85 -6.56 -2.44
C LEU A 29 -5.71 -5.93 -1.34
N GLY A 30 -7.01 -5.83 -1.60
CA GLY A 30 -7.97 -5.24 -0.66
C GLY A 30 -7.72 -3.76 -0.35
N CYS A 31 -6.94 -3.06 -1.18
CA CYS A 31 -6.52 -1.68 -0.97
C CYS A 31 -5.76 -1.49 0.36
N THR A 32 -4.99 -2.50 0.78
CA THR A 32 -4.28 -2.48 2.06
C THR A 32 -3.15 -1.45 2.00
N ILE A 33 -3.15 -0.51 2.94
CA ILE A 33 -2.05 0.44 3.17
C ILE A 33 -0.94 -0.29 3.93
N THR A 34 0.25 -0.37 3.33
CA THR A 34 1.40 -1.05 3.93
C THR A 34 2.39 -0.08 4.57
N SER A 35 2.35 1.20 4.19
CA SER A 35 3.15 2.26 4.80
C SER A 35 2.46 3.61 4.60
N PHE A 36 2.51 4.47 5.61
CA PHE A 36 2.08 5.86 5.50
C PHE A 36 3.05 6.78 6.25
N SER A 37 3.93 7.43 5.49
CA SER A 37 4.93 8.34 6.03
C SER A 37 4.43 9.78 6.04
N VAL A 38 4.42 10.39 7.23
CA VAL A 38 3.96 11.77 7.48
C VAL A 38 5.00 12.55 8.30
N PRO A 39 5.10 13.89 8.15
CA PRO A 39 6.09 14.67 8.86
C PRO A 39 5.70 14.83 10.33
N GLY A 40 6.65 14.56 11.22
CA GLY A 40 6.56 14.90 12.62
C GLY A 40 6.68 16.40 12.88
N LYS A 41 6.65 16.79 14.15
CA LYS A 41 6.78 18.22 14.55
C LYS A 41 8.13 18.83 14.15
N ASP A 42 9.15 18.00 13.98
CA ASP A 42 10.49 18.35 13.52
C ASP A 42 10.65 18.29 11.99
N GLY A 43 9.58 17.94 11.26
CA GLY A 43 9.58 17.77 9.81
C GLY A 43 10.13 16.41 9.35
N VAL A 44 10.51 15.52 10.26
CA VAL A 44 11.03 14.20 9.91
C VAL A 44 9.86 13.27 9.55
N LEU A 45 9.92 12.64 8.38
CA LEU A 45 8.93 11.64 7.99
C LEU A 45 9.03 10.40 8.87
N SER A 46 7.90 9.94 9.38
CA SER A 46 7.78 8.68 10.13
C SER A 46 6.60 7.88 9.59
N ASP A 47 6.80 6.57 9.43
CA ASP A 47 5.71 5.65 9.12
C ASP A 47 4.82 5.47 10.36
N VAL A 48 3.53 5.71 10.19
CA VAL A 48 2.54 5.65 11.27
C VAL A 48 1.61 4.45 11.18
N VAL A 49 1.82 3.56 10.21
CA VAL A 49 0.99 2.38 9.99
C VAL A 49 1.74 1.13 10.44
N LEU A 50 1.03 0.21 11.08
CA LEU A 50 1.54 -1.13 11.34
C LEU A 50 1.37 -1.97 10.09
N GLY A 51 2.39 -2.76 9.76
CA GLY A 51 2.36 -3.60 8.56
C GLY A 51 3.28 -4.80 8.66
N LEU A 52 3.34 -5.54 7.55
CA LEU A 52 4.20 -6.69 7.35
C LEU A 52 5.30 -6.32 6.36
N ASP A 53 6.40 -7.08 6.38
CA ASP A 53 7.60 -6.77 5.59
C ASP A 53 7.42 -6.98 4.07
N SER A 54 6.40 -7.75 3.65
CA SER A 54 6.17 -8.07 2.24
C SER A 54 4.70 -8.12 1.86
N VAL A 55 4.38 -7.83 0.59
CA VAL A 55 3.01 -7.86 0.07
C VAL A 55 2.43 -9.28 0.07
N GLU A 56 3.28 -10.30 -0.11
CA GLU A 56 2.91 -11.71 -0.06
C GLU A 56 2.43 -12.12 1.33
N SER A 57 2.91 -11.44 2.38
CA SER A 57 2.52 -11.73 3.76
C SER A 57 1.05 -11.37 4.07
N TYR A 58 0.41 -10.61 3.17
CA TYR A 58 -1.01 -10.28 3.25
C TYR A 58 -1.92 -11.27 2.50
N GLN A 59 -1.34 -12.24 1.77
CA GLN A 59 -2.09 -13.30 1.11
C GLN A 59 -2.38 -14.42 2.13
N VAL A 60 -3.66 -14.81 2.26
CA VAL A 60 -4.14 -15.86 3.15
C VAL A 60 -4.30 -17.21 2.45
#